data_AF-A0A110BKA7-F1
#
_entry.id   AF-A0A110BKA7-F1
#
_cell.length_a   1.000
_cell.length_b   1.000
_cell.length_c   1.000
_cell.angle_alpha   90.00
_cell.angle_beta   90.00
_cell.angle_gamma   90.00
#
_symmetry.space_group_name_H-M   'P 1'
#
loop_
_entity.id
_entity.type
_entity.pdbx_description
1 polymer ?
#
loop_
_entity_poly.entity_id
_entity_poly.type
_entity_poly.pdbx_seq_one_letter_code
_entity_poly.pdbx_strand_id
1 'polypeptide(L)' 'MQEYAPGIVGEVRFARQDGGYYVVLYDREGTSVGRTGLWRTEVKAREAARKLAEKLSGG' A
#
# COMPACT_ATOMS: atom_id res chain seq x y z
N MET A 1 5.60 8.94 -1.33
CA MET A 1 4.31 8.46 -0.83
C MET A 1 3.22 8.91 -1.79
N GLN A 2 2.23 8.07 -2.08
CA GLN A 2 1.09 8.37 -2.96
C GLN A 2 -0.22 8.17 -2.19
N GLU A 3 -1.22 9.01 -2.42
CA GLU A 3 -2.56 8.80 -1.85
C GLU A 3 -3.30 7.68 -2.59
N TYR A 4 -3.87 6.72 -1.84
CA TYR A 4 -4.60 5.57 -2.37
C TYR A 4 -6.11 5.65 -2.08
N ALA A 5 -6.49 6.32 -1.00
CA ALA A 5 -7.87 6.66 -0.64
C ALA A 5 -7.85 7.94 0.23
N PRO A 6 -8.99 8.62 0.43
CA PRO A 6 -9.04 9.85 1.23
C PRO A 6 -8.43 9.65 2.63
N GLY A 7 -7.28 10.30 2.88
CA GLY A 7 -6.58 10.18 4.16
C GLY A 7 -5.80 8.88 4.37
N ILE A 8 -5.61 8.08 3.32
CA ILE A 8 -4.73 6.91 3.33
C ILE A 8 -3.66 7.10 2.25
N VAL A 9 -2.43 7.24 2.70
CA VAL A 9 -1.24 7.30 1.83
C VAL A 9 -0.52 5.97 1.84
N GLY A 10 0.29 5.71 0.81
CA GLY A 10 1.06 4.49 0.71
C GLY A 10 2.47 4.70 0.20
N GLU A 11 3.36 3.86 0.68
CA GLU A 11 4.77 3.79 0.29
C GLU A 11 5.05 2.45 -0.37
N VAL A 12 5.50 2.48 -1.62
CA VAL A 12 5.98 1.28 -2.31
C VAL A 12 7.35 0.92 -1.77
N ARG A 13 7.53 -0.36 -1.42
CA ARG A 13 8.80 -0.93 -1.00
C ARG A 13 9.13 -2.15 -1.85
N PHE A 14 10.41 -2.28 -2.17
CA PHE A 14 10.95 -3.45 -2.86
C PHE A 14 11.62 -4.38 -1.85
N ALA A 15 11.07 -5.58 -1.68
CA ALA A 15 11.67 -6.64 -0.89
C ALA A 15 12.73 -7.35 -1.76
N ARG A 16 14.00 -7.02 -1.53
CA ARG A 16 15.12 -7.64 -2.26
C ARG A 16 15.24 -9.15 -2.01
N GLN A 17 14.92 -9.62 -0.80
CA GLN A 17 15.00 -11.04 -0.45
C GLN A 17 13.99 -11.88 -1.23
N ASP A 18 12.77 -11.37 -1.39
CA ASP A 18 11.67 -12.09 -2.04
C ASP A 18 11.48 -11.72 -3.52
N GLY A 19 12.24 -10.74 -4.03
CA GLY A 19 12.19 -10.30 -5.42
C GLY A 19 10.86 -9.67 -5.82
N GLY A 20 10.27 -8.85 -4.95
CA GLY A 20 8.94 -8.28 -5.21
C GLY A 20 8.67 -6.94 -4.55
N TYR A 21 7.53 -6.36 -4.88
CA TYR A 21 7.04 -5.07 -4.42
C TYR A 21 5.85 -5.27 -3.50
N TYR A 22 5.81 -4.51 -2.41
CA TYR A 22 4.66 -4.38 -1.54
C TYR A 22 4.45 -2.90 -1.24
N VAL A 23 3.26 -2.56 -0.75
CA VAL A 23 2.93 -1.19 -0.35
C VAL A 23 2.53 -1.22 1.11
N VAL A 24 3.13 -0.34 1.91
CA VAL A 24 2.67 -0.06 3.26
C VAL A 24 1.75 1.13 3.19
N LEU A 25 0.56 1.00 3.77
CA LEU A 25 -0.44 2.06 3.88
C LEU A 25 -0.34 2.72 5.25
N TYR A 26 -0.49 4.04 5.25
CA TYR A 26 -0.46 4.89 6.42
C TYR A 26 -1.69 5.79 6.42
N ASP A 27 -2.20 6.11 7.60
CA ASP A 27 -3.19 7.17 7.75
C ASP A 27 -2.52 8.57 7.68
N ARG A 28 -3.31 9.64 7.86
CA ARG A 28 -2.82 11.02 7.84
C ARG A 28 -1.83 11.36 8.95
N GLU A 29 -1.91 10.67 10.08
CA GLU A 29 -1.00 10.81 11.22
C GLU A 29 0.31 10.04 11.00
N GLY A 30 0.42 9.26 9.92
CA GLY A 30 1.60 8.46 9.59
C GLY A 30 1.63 7.10 10.30
N THR A 31 0.53 6.66 10.88
CA THR A 31 0.40 5.34 11.50
C THR A 31 0.18 4.29 10.43
N SER A 32 0.92 3.18 10.47
CA SER A 32 0.72 2.09 9.52
C SER A 32 -0.63 1.41 9.75
N VAL A 33 -1.57 1.59 8.82
CA VAL A 33 -2.91 0.98 8.89
C VAL A 33 -2.98 -0.37 8.18
N GLY A 34 -1.97 -0.69 7.36
CA GLY A 34 -1.88 -2.00 6.71
C GLY A 34 -0.74 -2.09 5.71
N ARG A 35 -0.58 -3.27 5.11
CA ARG A 35 0.31 -3.46 3.97
C ARG A 35 -0.28 -4.47 3.00
N THR A 36 0.07 -4.34 1.73
CA THR A 36 -0.27 -5.35 0.72
C THR A 36 0.61 -6.58 0.84
N GLY A 37 0.19 -7.68 0.21
CA GLY A 37 1.07 -8.82 -0.05
C GLY A 37 2.21 -8.47 -1.02
N LEU A 38 3.13 -9.41 -1.23
CA LEU A 38 4.23 -9.26 -2.17
C LEU A 38 3.76 -9.50 -3.61
N TRP A 39 4.12 -8.60 -4.52
CA TRP A 39 3.78 -8.66 -5.93
C TRP A 39 5.02 -8.61 -6.82
N ARG A 40 4.97 -9.25 -7.98
CA ARG A 40 6.08 -9.25 -8.95
C ARG A 40 6.41 -7.87 -9.52
N THR A 41 5.44 -6.96 -9.58
CA THR A 41 5.62 -5.63 -10.16
C THR A 41 5.07 -4.55 -9.24
N GLU A 42 5.69 -3.37 -9.29
CA GLU A 42 5.21 -2.19 -8.58
C GLU A 42 3.74 -1.89 -8.91
N VAL A 43 3.37 -1.96 -10.19
CA VAL A 43 2.00 -1.69 -10.67
C VAL A 43 0.98 -2.57 -9.93
N LYS A 44 1.22 -3.88 -9.85
CA LYS A 44 0.30 -4.79 -9.13
C LYS A 44 0.25 -4.50 -7.63
N ALA A 45 1.39 -4.13 -7.03
CA ALA A 45 1.43 -3.73 -5.63
C ALA A 45 0.59 -2.47 -5.37
N ARG A 46 0.65 -1.48 -6.27
CA ARG A 46 -0.15 -0.25 -6.22
C ARG A 46 -1.64 -0.53 -6.41
N GLU A 47 -2.03 -1.34 -7.39
CA GLU A 47 -3.44 -1.71 -7.59
C GLU A 47 -4.02 -2.44 -6.37
N ALA A 48 -3.26 -3.36 -5.79
CA ALA A 48 -3.66 -4.04 -4.56
C ALA A 48 -3.77 -3.06 -3.38
N ALA A 49 -2.87 -2.08 -3.30
CA ALA A 49 -2.86 -1.07 -2.25
C ALA A 49 -4.08 -0.15 -2.36
N ARG A 50 -4.49 0.22 -3.58
CA ARG A 50 -5.70 1.00 -3.82
C ARG A 50 -6.94 0.28 -3.31
N LYS A 51 -7.10 -0.99 -3.68
CA LYS A 51 -8.23 -1.83 -3.21
C LYS A 51 -8.23 -2.00 -1.69
N LEU A 52 -7.05 -2.11 -1.07
CA LEU A 52 -6.92 -2.22 0.37
C LEU A 52 -7.27 -0.89 1.06
N ALA A 53 -6.78 0.23 0.54
CA ALA A 53 -7.06 1.57 1.05
C ALA A 53 -8.56 1.90 0.93
N GLU A 54 -9.22 1.57 -0.18
CA GLU A 54 -10.66 1.75 -0.35
C GLU A 54 -11.47 0.99 0.72
N LYS A 55 -11.06 -0.23 1.06
CA LYS A 55 -11.68 -1.01 2.14
C LYS A 55 -11.46 -0.40 3.52
N LEU A 56 -10.27 0.17 3.77
CA LEU A 56 -9.92 0.81 5.02
C LEU A 56 -10.59 2.18 5.19
N SER A 57 -10.80 2.90 4.09
CA SER A 57 -11.41 4.24 4.08
C SER A 57 -12.93 4.21 4.18
N GLY A 58 -13.58 3.08 3.87
CA GLY A 58 -15.04 2.94 3.85
C GLY A 58 -15.62 2.09 4.99
N GLY A 59 -14.87 1.95 6.10
CA GLY A 59 -15.30 1.24 7.31
C GLY A 59 -16.08 2.13 8.28
#